data_AF-A0A4V1SJ03-F1
#
_entry.id   AF-A0A4V1SJ03-F1
#
_cell.length_a   1.000
_cell.length_b   1.000
_cell.length_c   1.000
_cell.angle_alpha   90.00
_cell.angle_beta   90.00
_cell.angle_gamma   90.00
#
_symmetry.space_group_name_H-M   'P 1'
#
loop_
_entity.id
_entity.type
_entity.pdbx_description
1 polymer ?
#
loop_
_entity_poly.entity_id
_entity_poly.type
_entity_poly.pdbx_seq_one_letter_code
_entity_poly.pdbx_strand_id
1 'polypeptide(L)'
;MRSQIETLLRQADQLPNGHAKADLTREAVNLADVARDLELQFRSRLEHVEATIFSGQVSESIVNYVWLLNHREEYGDSSDRSLLWSYKWILDSAIEVADFSKAQVEHFITDARTRYEAYLGPNMRPIESIEITYRIQCGEFDKARELMAKVESSSRGRLSDCLACERSRRAIDWFQLGEPEKAAAIHDDFLERRLSCSEEPTRTNSRAALYYTVAGRPEDAAVAHRAGAAKAQRTDSLILKCARFGIAYKLLADRPADAIPIFDRSL
;
A
#
# COMPACT_ATOMS: atom_id res chain seq x y z
N MET A 1 -1.80 34.19 1.36
CA MET A 1 -1.45 32.92 0.70
C MET A 1 -1.22 31.78 1.70
N ARG A 2 -0.34 31.91 2.70
CA ARG A 2 -0.09 30.85 3.72
C ARG A 2 -1.36 30.21 4.34
N SER A 3 -2.28 31.03 4.85
CA SER A 3 -3.54 30.54 5.45
C SER A 3 -4.43 29.76 4.46
N GLN A 4 -4.40 30.11 3.17
CA GLN A 4 -5.12 29.38 2.12
C GLN A 4 -4.48 28.01 1.86
N ILE A 5 -3.15 27.96 1.74
CA ILE A 5 -2.40 26.70 1.58
C ILE A 5 -2.69 25.75 2.75
N GLU A 6 -2.60 26.25 3.98
CA GLU A 6 -2.93 25.48 5.19
C GLU A 6 -4.37 24.99 5.21
N THR A 7 -5.31 25.76 4.65
CA THR A 7 -6.71 25.34 4.55
C THR A 7 -6.87 24.20 3.55
N LEU A 8 -6.21 24.28 2.39
CA LEU A 8 -6.24 23.21 1.39
C LEU A 8 -5.67 21.91 1.95
N LEU A 9 -4.53 21.96 2.65
CA LEU A 9 -3.92 20.77 3.26
C LEU A 9 -4.84 20.16 4.33
N ARG A 10 -5.47 20.97 5.20
CA ARG A 10 -6.46 20.48 6.17
C ARG A 10 -7.68 19.86 5.50
N GLN A 11 -8.17 20.44 4.41
CA GLN A 11 -9.28 19.87 3.66
C GLN A 11 -8.89 18.54 3.01
N ALA A 12 -7.69 18.46 2.44
CA ALA A 12 -7.15 17.23 1.86
C ALA A 12 -7.02 16.11 2.89
N ASP A 13 -6.56 16.42 4.10
CA ASP A 13 -6.43 15.45 5.21
C ASP A 13 -7.78 14.84 5.63
N GLN A 14 -8.87 15.58 5.47
CA GLN A 14 -10.23 15.11 5.78
C GLN A 14 -10.84 14.23 4.68
N LEU A 15 -10.24 14.19 3.49
CA LEU A 15 -10.74 13.40 2.37
C LEU A 15 -10.18 11.97 2.39
N PRO A 16 -10.96 10.97 1.95
CA PRO A 16 -10.42 9.65 1.66
C PRO A 16 -9.38 9.73 0.53
N ASN A 17 -8.47 8.77 0.51
CA ASN A 17 -7.51 8.64 -0.58
C ASN A 17 -8.22 8.51 -1.94
N GLY A 18 -7.83 9.35 -2.90
CA GLY A 18 -8.41 9.46 -4.24
C GLY A 18 -8.05 10.77 -4.93
N HIS A 19 -8.55 10.97 -6.15
CA HIS A 19 -8.21 12.14 -6.98
C HIS A 19 -8.52 13.47 -6.31
N ALA A 20 -9.65 13.61 -5.60
CA ALA A 20 -9.99 14.85 -4.92
C ALA A 20 -8.94 15.29 -3.87
N LYS A 21 -8.36 14.35 -3.11
CA LYS A 21 -7.26 14.64 -2.19
C LYS A 21 -5.98 15.04 -2.94
N ALA A 22 -5.69 14.36 -4.05
CA ALA A 22 -4.55 14.69 -4.90
C ALA A 22 -4.68 16.09 -5.53
N ASP A 23 -5.87 16.49 -5.94
CA ASP A 23 -6.12 17.81 -6.55
C ASP A 23 -5.93 18.94 -5.54
N LEU A 24 -6.45 18.80 -4.31
CA LEU A 24 -6.27 19.80 -3.25
C LEU A 24 -4.80 19.95 -2.85
N THR A 25 -4.08 18.84 -2.71
CA THR A 25 -2.63 18.88 -2.41
C THR A 25 -1.83 19.47 -3.55
N ARG A 26 -2.22 19.22 -4.81
CA ARG A 26 -1.61 19.86 -6.00
C ARG A 26 -1.80 21.37 -5.98
N GLU A 27 -3.00 21.84 -5.67
CA GLU A 27 -3.26 23.28 -5.55
C GLU A 27 -2.43 23.90 -4.42
N ALA A 28 -2.29 23.20 -3.29
CA ALA A 28 -1.45 23.64 -2.18
C ALA A 28 0.03 23.76 -2.59
N VAL A 29 0.56 22.81 -3.36
CA VAL A 29 1.92 22.87 -3.93
C VAL A 29 2.08 24.09 -4.84
N ASN A 30 1.14 24.30 -5.76
CA ASN A 30 1.18 25.43 -6.70
C ASN A 30 1.17 26.78 -5.97
N LEU A 31 0.32 26.93 -4.96
CA LEU A 31 0.24 28.16 -4.17
C LEU A 31 1.49 28.37 -3.30
N ALA A 32 2.07 27.29 -2.75
CA ALA A 32 3.32 27.36 -2.00
C ALA A 32 4.49 27.81 -2.90
N ASP A 33 4.54 27.34 -4.14
CA ASP A 33 5.54 27.75 -5.12
C ASP A 33 5.42 29.24 -5.49
N VAL A 34 4.20 29.73 -5.71
CA VAL A 34 3.96 31.16 -5.96
C VAL A 34 4.34 32.00 -4.74
N ALA A 35 4.06 31.51 -3.54
CA ALA A 35 4.39 32.20 -2.29
C ALA A 35 5.89 32.17 -1.95
N ARG A 36 6.67 31.27 -2.56
CA ARG A 36 8.10 31.00 -2.24
C ARG A 36 8.33 30.74 -0.75
N ASP A 37 7.37 30.08 -0.11
CA ASP A 37 7.45 29.67 1.29
C ASP A 37 8.00 28.24 1.34
N LEU A 38 9.31 28.11 1.53
CA LEU A 38 10.03 26.83 1.47
C LEU A 38 9.44 25.77 2.41
N GLU A 39 9.00 26.19 3.60
CA GLU A 39 8.39 25.29 4.58
C GLU A 39 7.10 24.67 4.01
N LEU A 40 6.24 25.52 3.43
CA LEU A 40 5.00 25.07 2.80
C LEU A 40 5.25 24.31 1.50
N GLN A 41 6.26 24.66 0.72
CA GLN A 41 6.64 23.94 -0.49
C GLN A 41 7.05 22.50 -0.17
N PHE A 42 7.79 22.30 0.93
CA PHE A 42 8.20 20.98 1.38
C PHE A 42 7.03 20.18 1.95
N ARG A 43 6.27 20.78 2.88
CA ARG A 43 5.13 20.10 3.53
C ARG A 43 4.05 19.70 2.51
N SER A 44 3.64 20.63 1.64
CA SER A 44 2.62 20.35 0.63
C SER A 44 3.05 19.24 -0.33
N ARG A 45 4.33 19.17 -0.70
CA ARG A 45 4.86 18.10 -1.56
C ARG A 45 4.91 16.75 -0.86
N LEU A 46 5.28 16.68 0.42
CA LEU A 46 5.22 15.42 1.17
C LEU A 46 3.78 14.87 1.19
N GLU A 47 2.79 15.72 1.51
CA GLU A 47 1.39 15.34 1.50
C GLU A 47 0.89 14.98 0.08
N HIS A 48 1.36 15.69 -0.94
CA HIS A 48 0.98 15.43 -2.33
C HIS A 48 1.58 14.13 -2.88
N VAL A 49 2.82 13.79 -2.52
CA VAL A 49 3.44 12.48 -2.85
C VAL A 49 2.59 11.35 -2.29
N GLU A 50 2.17 11.44 -1.04
CA GLU A 50 1.29 10.44 -0.43
C GLU A 50 -0.08 10.37 -1.13
N ALA A 51 -0.70 11.52 -1.40
CA ALA A 51 -2.01 11.58 -2.03
C ALA A 51 -2.00 11.03 -3.48
N THR A 52 -0.93 11.28 -4.23
CA THR A 52 -0.77 10.81 -5.61
C THR A 52 -0.52 9.29 -5.67
N ILE A 53 0.28 8.76 -4.74
CA ILE A 53 0.46 7.31 -4.59
C ILE A 53 -0.87 6.60 -4.35
N PHE A 54 -1.64 7.04 -3.36
CA PHE A 54 -2.91 6.38 -3.03
C PHE A 54 -4.08 6.71 -3.97
N SER A 55 -3.84 7.52 -5.00
CA SER A 55 -4.76 7.75 -6.13
C SER A 55 -4.27 7.14 -7.45
N GLY A 56 -3.16 6.38 -7.44
CA GLY A 56 -2.62 5.70 -8.62
C GLY A 56 -1.82 6.59 -9.58
N GLN A 57 -1.49 7.82 -9.18
CA GLN A 57 -0.75 8.80 -9.97
C GLN A 57 0.77 8.72 -9.66
N VAL A 58 1.36 7.53 -9.81
CA VAL A 58 2.73 7.24 -9.33
C VAL A 58 3.78 8.13 -10.00
N SER A 59 3.71 8.36 -11.31
CA SER A 59 4.67 9.24 -12.01
C SER A 59 4.69 10.66 -11.45
N GLU A 60 3.54 11.21 -11.07
CA GLU A 60 3.46 12.54 -10.47
C GLU A 60 4.08 12.59 -9.07
N SER A 61 3.93 11.51 -8.30
CA SER A 61 4.58 11.37 -7.00
C SER A 61 6.11 11.44 -7.14
N ILE A 62 6.68 10.82 -8.18
CA ILE A 62 8.14 10.83 -8.43
C ILE A 62 8.63 12.24 -8.74
N VAL A 63 7.90 13.02 -9.54
CA VAL A 63 8.29 14.40 -9.88
C VAL A 63 8.41 15.26 -8.62
N ASN A 64 7.41 15.21 -7.74
CA ASN A 64 7.43 15.96 -6.49
C ASN A 64 8.47 15.43 -5.50
N TYR A 65 8.68 14.11 -5.47
CA TYR A 65 9.72 13.49 -4.65
C TYR A 65 11.13 13.89 -5.07
N VAL A 66 11.42 13.96 -6.37
CA VAL A 66 12.71 14.45 -6.88
C VAL A 66 12.96 15.89 -6.46
N TRP A 67 11.93 16.74 -6.48
CA TRP A 67 12.05 18.11 -5.95
C TRP A 67 12.43 18.10 -4.47
N LEU A 68 11.76 17.28 -3.66
CA LEU A 68 12.03 17.16 -2.23
C LEU A 68 13.48 16.69 -1.96
N LEU A 69 13.98 15.72 -2.74
CA LEU A 69 15.36 15.25 -2.62
C LEU A 69 16.39 16.35 -2.89
N ASN A 70 16.11 17.22 -3.87
CA ASN A 70 17.02 18.30 -4.26
C ASN A 70 17.06 19.46 -3.26
N HIS A 71 16.03 19.62 -2.44
CA HIS A 71 15.91 20.72 -1.46
C HIS A 71 15.95 20.22 0.00
N ARG A 72 16.30 18.95 0.24
CA ARG A 72 16.28 18.34 1.59
C ARG A 72 17.19 19.04 2.60
N GLU A 73 18.35 19.52 2.15
CA GLU A 73 19.34 20.18 3.00
C GLU A 73 18.84 21.54 3.52
N GLU A 74 17.93 22.19 2.78
CA GLU A 74 17.37 23.50 3.13
C GLU A 74 16.25 23.40 4.18
N TYR A 75 15.64 22.23 4.34
CA TYR A 75 14.52 22.00 5.28
C TYR A 75 14.94 21.33 6.60
N GLY A 76 16.12 20.70 6.64
CA GLY A 76 16.74 20.16 7.86
C GLY A 76 16.58 18.65 8.09
N ASP A 77 17.28 18.14 9.11
CA ASP A 77 17.56 16.72 9.38
C ASP A 77 16.30 15.84 9.64
N SER A 78 15.20 16.46 10.08
CA SER A 78 13.90 15.77 10.25
C SER A 78 13.26 15.31 8.93
N SER A 79 13.78 15.75 7.78
CA SER A 79 13.28 15.39 6.45
C SER A 79 13.62 13.95 6.05
N ASP A 80 14.79 13.43 6.44
CA ASP A 80 15.30 12.15 5.91
C ASP A 80 14.36 10.98 6.17
N ARG A 81 13.78 10.90 7.37
CA ARG A 81 12.81 9.86 7.71
C ARG A 81 11.56 9.94 6.82
N SER A 82 11.01 11.14 6.62
CA SER A 82 9.82 11.36 5.80
C SER A 82 10.08 11.08 4.33
N LEU A 83 11.28 11.42 3.85
CA LEU A 83 11.73 11.13 2.49
C LEU A 83 11.91 9.64 2.24
N LEU A 84 12.52 8.91 3.18
CA LEU A 84 12.65 7.45 3.08
C LEU A 84 11.26 6.80 3.09
N TRP A 85 10.38 7.23 4.00
CA TRP A 85 9.02 6.73 4.07
C TRP A 85 8.23 6.96 2.76
N SER A 86 8.33 8.16 2.20
CA SER A 86 7.76 8.48 0.89
C SER A 86 8.34 7.60 -0.21
N TYR A 87 9.66 7.38 -0.20
CA TYR A 87 10.32 6.52 -1.19
C TYR A 87 9.85 5.07 -1.12
N LYS A 88 9.63 4.56 0.09
CA LYS A 88 9.04 3.23 0.31
C LYS A 88 7.73 3.08 -0.43
N TRP A 89 6.83 4.06 -0.27
CA TRP A 89 5.53 4.05 -0.90
C TRP A 89 5.62 4.22 -2.42
N ILE A 90 6.56 5.04 -2.92
CA ILE A 90 6.84 5.16 -4.35
C ILE A 90 7.30 3.82 -4.92
N LEU A 91 8.27 3.17 -4.28
CA LEU A 91 8.80 1.88 -4.71
C LEU A 91 7.70 0.82 -4.72
N ASP A 92 6.92 0.74 -3.64
CA ASP A 92 5.80 -0.19 -3.51
C ASP A 92 4.71 0.02 -4.57
N SER A 93 4.48 1.26 -4.98
CA SER A 93 3.51 1.56 -6.04
C SER A 93 4.09 1.33 -7.43
N ALA A 94 5.38 1.60 -7.63
CA ALA A 94 6.07 1.41 -8.89
C ALA A 94 6.11 -0.06 -9.32
N ILE A 95 6.11 -1.01 -8.37
CA ILE A 95 6.03 -2.46 -8.67
C ILE A 95 4.61 -2.89 -9.09
N GLU A 96 3.56 -2.12 -8.75
CA GLU A 96 2.16 -2.48 -9.03
C GLU A 96 1.61 -1.87 -10.33
N VAL A 97 2.30 -0.89 -10.93
CA VAL A 97 1.87 -0.20 -12.16
C VAL A 97 2.71 -0.58 -13.36
N ALA A 98 2.11 -0.52 -14.56
CA ALA A 98 2.78 -0.88 -15.81
C ALA A 98 3.67 0.24 -16.39
N ASP A 99 3.69 1.41 -15.75
CA ASP A 99 4.38 2.60 -16.24
C ASP A 99 5.92 2.48 -16.20
N PHE A 100 6.45 1.53 -15.42
CA PHE A 100 7.89 1.33 -15.24
C PHE A 100 8.34 -0.01 -15.81
N SER A 101 9.43 0.03 -16.58
CA SER A 101 10.11 -1.18 -17.04
C SER A 101 10.74 -1.95 -15.87
N LYS A 102 10.97 -3.26 -16.07
CA LYS A 102 11.71 -4.10 -15.11
C LYS A 102 13.04 -3.46 -14.68
N ALA A 103 13.79 -2.90 -15.63
CA ALA A 103 15.09 -2.27 -15.36
C ALA A 103 14.96 -1.03 -14.45
N GLN A 104 13.92 -0.22 -14.62
CA GLN A 104 13.66 0.93 -13.75
C GLN A 104 13.29 0.50 -12.34
N VAL A 105 12.46 -0.54 -12.20
CA VAL A 105 12.09 -1.08 -10.88
C VAL A 105 13.30 -1.67 -10.15
N GLU A 106 14.16 -2.45 -10.83
CA GLU A 106 15.41 -2.95 -10.24
C GLU A 106 16.35 -1.81 -9.82
N HIS A 107 16.38 -0.73 -10.60
CA HIS A 107 17.14 0.47 -10.24
C HIS A 107 16.59 1.11 -8.97
N PHE A 108 15.26 1.29 -8.85
CA PHE A 108 14.64 1.81 -7.64
C PHE A 108 14.90 0.94 -6.42
N ILE A 109 14.85 -0.39 -6.55
CA ILE A 109 15.18 -1.33 -5.46
C ILE A 109 16.63 -1.14 -5.01
N THR A 110 17.56 -1.03 -5.97
CA THR A 110 18.99 -0.85 -5.69
C THR A 110 19.26 0.48 -5.00
N ASP A 111 18.69 1.57 -5.51
CA ASP A 111 18.81 2.90 -4.91
C ASP A 111 18.16 2.95 -3.50
N ALA A 112 17.01 2.29 -3.31
CA ALA A 112 16.37 2.14 -1.99
C ALA A 112 17.29 1.46 -0.99
N ARG A 113 17.95 0.36 -1.38
CA ARG A 113 18.92 -0.33 -0.52
C ARG A 113 20.03 0.61 -0.07
N THR A 114 20.65 1.34 -1.00
CA THR A 114 21.72 2.28 -0.68
C THR A 114 21.27 3.36 0.30
N ARG A 115 20.09 3.98 0.07
CA ARG A 115 19.56 5.03 0.95
C ARG A 115 19.17 4.49 2.32
N TYR A 116 18.53 3.33 2.36
CA TYR A 116 18.09 2.71 3.61
C TYR A 116 19.26 2.21 4.44
N GLU A 117 20.30 1.67 3.82
CA GLU A 117 21.50 1.21 4.53
C GLU A 117 22.21 2.37 5.22
N ALA A 118 22.32 3.52 4.55
CA ALA A 118 22.90 4.71 5.14
C ALA A 118 22.14 5.19 6.39
N TYR A 119 20.82 4.98 6.46
CA TYR A 119 19.97 5.47 7.55
C TYR A 119 19.66 4.43 8.65
N LEU A 120 19.40 3.18 8.27
CA LEU A 120 19.00 2.09 9.17
C LEU A 120 20.15 1.13 9.51
N GLY A 121 21.30 1.26 8.85
CA GLY A 121 22.35 0.23 8.89
C GLY A 121 21.86 -1.07 8.25
N PRO A 122 22.20 -2.26 8.79
CA PRO A 122 22.00 -3.53 8.09
C PRO A 122 20.54 -4.01 8.01
N ASN A 123 19.59 -3.37 8.71
CA ASN A 123 18.20 -3.82 8.72
C ASN A 123 17.44 -3.35 7.47
N MET A 124 17.39 -4.21 6.46
CA MET A 124 16.71 -3.97 5.18
C MET A 124 15.26 -4.43 5.13
N ARG A 125 14.67 -4.83 6.27
CA ARG A 125 13.31 -5.38 6.36
C ARG A 125 12.27 -4.61 5.52
N PRO A 126 12.18 -3.26 5.55
CA PRO A 126 11.17 -2.54 4.77
C PRO A 126 11.31 -2.74 3.26
N ILE A 127 12.53 -2.67 2.74
CA ILE A 127 12.79 -2.81 1.30
C ILE A 127 12.68 -4.26 0.86
N GLU A 128 13.20 -5.19 1.65
CA GLU A 128 13.09 -6.62 1.38
C GLU A 128 11.63 -7.09 1.40
N SER A 129 10.79 -6.50 2.25
CA SER A 129 9.36 -6.80 2.29
C SER A 129 8.63 -6.39 1.01
N ILE A 130 9.06 -5.30 0.36
CA ILE A 130 8.50 -4.87 -0.93
C ILE A 130 9.06 -5.73 -2.07
N GLU A 131 10.36 -6.02 -2.01
CA GLU A 131 11.01 -6.82 -3.04
C GLU A 131 10.43 -8.23 -3.14
N ILE A 132 9.99 -8.85 -2.04
CA ILE A 132 9.32 -10.16 -2.08
C ILE A 132 8.18 -10.14 -3.11
N THR A 133 7.27 -9.18 -3.02
CA THR A 133 6.13 -9.05 -3.94
C THR A 133 6.60 -8.89 -5.39
N TYR A 134 7.61 -8.05 -5.63
CA TYR A 134 8.19 -7.87 -6.96
C TYR A 134 8.84 -9.15 -7.51
N ARG A 135 9.56 -9.92 -6.69
CA ARG A 135 10.17 -11.20 -7.09
C ARG A 135 9.11 -12.23 -7.45
N ILE A 136 8.02 -12.29 -6.68
CA ILE A 136 6.86 -13.14 -6.99
C ILE A 136 6.26 -12.75 -8.36
N GLN A 137 6.03 -11.45 -8.61
CA GLN A 137 5.49 -10.96 -9.88
C GLN A 137 6.41 -11.26 -11.08
N CYS A 138 7.73 -11.28 -10.86
CA CYS A 138 8.72 -11.67 -11.86
C CYS A 138 8.85 -13.19 -12.05
N GLY A 139 8.13 -14.01 -11.26
CA GLY A 139 8.27 -15.47 -11.28
C GLY A 139 9.54 -15.99 -10.58
N GLU A 140 10.25 -15.15 -9.85
CA GLU A 140 11.50 -15.45 -9.14
C GLU A 140 11.18 -16.02 -7.74
N PHE A 141 10.43 -17.13 -7.69
CA PHE A 141 9.82 -17.65 -6.45
C PHE A 141 10.83 -18.11 -5.40
N ASP A 142 11.95 -18.71 -5.79
CA ASP A 142 12.99 -19.16 -4.85
C ASP A 142 13.59 -17.96 -4.11
N LYS A 143 13.94 -16.90 -4.86
CA LYS A 143 14.46 -15.65 -4.32
C LYS A 143 13.43 -14.96 -3.41
N ALA A 144 12.14 -15.01 -3.77
CA ALA A 144 11.09 -14.50 -2.91
C ALA A 144 11.06 -15.25 -1.56
N ARG A 145 11.14 -16.60 -1.57
CA ARG A 145 11.15 -17.41 -0.35
C ARG A 145 12.38 -17.17 0.53
N GLU A 146 13.56 -16.99 -0.07
CA GLU A 146 14.78 -16.59 0.65
C GLU A 146 14.61 -15.24 1.36
N LEU A 147 14.12 -14.23 0.64
CA LEU A 147 13.83 -12.91 1.21
C LEU A 147 12.76 -13.00 2.31
N MET A 148 11.73 -13.82 2.13
CA MET A 148 10.69 -14.03 3.14
C MET A 148 11.25 -14.58 4.45
N ALA A 149 12.14 -15.57 4.39
CA ALA A 149 12.82 -16.14 5.56
C ALA A 149 13.78 -15.13 6.22
N LYS A 150 14.49 -14.33 5.41
CA LYS A 150 15.34 -13.25 5.90
C LYS A 150 14.54 -12.18 6.64
N VAL A 151 13.43 -11.73 6.05
CA VAL A 151 12.52 -10.75 6.68
C VAL A 151 11.98 -11.32 7.98
N GLU A 152 11.56 -12.58 8.03
CA GLU A 152 10.99 -13.19 9.24
C GLU A 152 11.98 -13.29 10.40
N SER A 153 13.26 -13.53 10.11
CA SER A 153 14.34 -13.51 11.13
C SER A 153 14.84 -12.11 11.48
N SER A 154 14.46 -11.08 10.72
CA SER A 154 14.87 -9.69 10.95
C SER A 154 13.95 -8.96 11.93
N SER A 155 14.55 -8.15 12.82
CA SER A 155 13.80 -7.32 13.76
C SER A 155 12.98 -6.23 13.04
N ARG A 156 11.83 -5.87 13.63
CA ARG A 156 11.05 -4.70 13.18
C ARG A 156 11.80 -3.42 13.55
N GLY A 157 11.72 -2.41 12.69
CA GLY A 157 12.50 -1.17 12.82
C GLY A 157 11.67 0.11 12.68
N ARG A 158 12.35 1.25 12.66
CA ARG A 158 11.72 2.60 12.60
C ARG A 158 10.94 2.88 11.30
N LEU A 159 11.27 2.16 10.22
CA LEU A 159 10.60 2.27 8.91
C LEU A 159 9.73 1.04 8.57
N SER A 160 9.51 0.14 9.53
CA SER A 160 8.55 -0.95 9.40
C SER A 160 7.13 -0.39 9.33
N ASP A 161 6.31 -0.97 8.47
CA ASP A 161 4.86 -0.75 8.52
C ASP A 161 4.27 -1.28 9.83
N CYS A 162 3.02 -0.90 10.09
CA CYS A 162 2.32 -1.45 11.24
C CYS A 162 2.22 -2.98 11.11
N LEU A 163 2.15 -3.68 12.25
CA LEU A 163 2.18 -5.15 12.27
C LEU A 163 1.05 -5.76 11.44
N ALA A 164 -0.14 -5.15 11.46
CA ALA A 164 -1.27 -5.57 10.64
C ALA A 164 -0.96 -5.45 9.13
N CYS A 165 -0.35 -4.36 8.66
CA CYS A 165 0.02 -4.21 7.26
C CYS A 165 1.09 -5.24 6.83
N GLU A 166 2.13 -5.44 7.65
CA GLU A 166 3.17 -6.45 7.35
C GLU A 166 2.56 -7.88 7.28
N ARG A 167 1.65 -8.21 8.20
CA ARG A 167 0.96 -9.52 8.20
C ARG A 167 0.01 -9.69 7.02
N SER A 168 -0.76 -8.66 6.69
CA SER A 168 -1.67 -8.70 5.53
C SER A 168 -0.89 -8.89 4.23
N ARG A 169 0.22 -8.15 4.06
CA ARG A 169 1.13 -8.33 2.91
C ARG A 169 1.68 -9.76 2.85
N ARG A 170 2.13 -10.31 3.98
CA ARG A 170 2.63 -11.70 4.04
C ARG A 170 1.56 -12.72 3.63
N ALA A 171 0.29 -12.51 3.95
CA ALA A 171 -0.80 -13.37 3.48
C ALA A 171 -0.99 -13.28 1.96
N ILE A 172 -0.87 -12.09 1.37
CA ILE A 172 -0.90 -11.89 -0.09
C ILE A 172 0.27 -12.65 -0.74
N ASP A 173 1.49 -12.47 -0.25
CA ASP A 173 2.69 -13.12 -0.80
C ASP A 173 2.55 -14.66 -0.77
N TRP A 174 2.10 -15.23 0.35
CA TRP A 174 1.87 -16.68 0.45
C TRP A 174 0.81 -17.17 -0.53
N PHE A 175 -0.29 -16.44 -0.66
CA PHE A 175 -1.34 -16.80 -1.61
C PHE A 175 -0.82 -16.78 -3.05
N GLN A 176 -0.05 -15.76 -3.43
CA GLN A 176 0.56 -15.65 -4.77
C GLN A 176 1.61 -16.74 -5.03
N LEU A 177 2.29 -17.23 -3.99
CA LEU A 177 3.20 -18.37 -4.06
C LEU A 177 2.49 -19.74 -4.13
N GLY A 178 1.15 -19.77 -4.21
CA GLY A 178 0.37 -21.00 -4.29
C GLY A 178 0.22 -21.71 -2.94
N GLU A 179 0.30 -20.97 -1.83
CA GLU A 179 0.26 -21.52 -0.47
C GLU A 179 -0.98 -20.99 0.29
N PRO A 180 -2.20 -21.34 -0.16
CA PRO A 180 -3.43 -20.74 0.32
C PRO A 180 -3.70 -21.01 1.81
N GLU A 181 -3.29 -22.17 2.34
CA GLU A 181 -3.44 -22.48 3.77
C GLU A 181 -2.56 -21.56 4.64
N LYS A 182 -1.35 -21.23 4.20
CA LYS A 182 -0.50 -20.27 4.94
C LYS A 182 -1.10 -18.86 4.93
N ALA A 183 -1.73 -18.47 3.82
CA ALA A 183 -2.45 -17.20 3.73
C ALA A 183 -3.70 -17.20 4.64
N ALA A 184 -4.45 -18.30 4.68
CA ALA A 184 -5.62 -18.49 5.54
C ALA A 184 -5.24 -18.47 7.04
N ALA A 185 -4.19 -19.18 7.44
CA ALA A 185 -3.70 -19.22 8.81
C ALA A 185 -3.30 -17.82 9.33
N ILE A 186 -2.73 -16.97 8.47
CA ILE A 186 -2.46 -15.57 8.85
C ILE A 186 -3.78 -14.83 9.12
N HIS A 187 -4.84 -15.08 8.35
CA HIS A 187 -6.13 -14.47 8.63
C HIS A 187 -6.74 -14.98 9.94
N ASP A 188 -6.59 -16.27 10.26
CA ASP A 188 -6.97 -16.82 11.56
C ASP A 188 -6.29 -16.05 12.71
N ASP A 189 -4.97 -15.81 12.60
CA ASP A 189 -4.22 -14.97 13.55
C ASP A 189 -4.82 -13.56 13.71
N PHE A 190 -5.31 -12.94 12.64
CA PHE A 190 -5.96 -11.62 12.72
C PHE A 190 -7.22 -11.65 13.60
N LEU A 191 -8.03 -12.71 13.45
CA LEU A 191 -9.27 -12.89 14.20
C LEU A 191 -8.98 -13.18 15.68
N GLU A 192 -8.05 -14.09 15.96
CA GLU A 192 -7.69 -14.49 17.32
C GLU A 192 -7.01 -13.35 18.09
N ARG A 193 -6.06 -12.66 17.45
CA ARG A 193 -5.23 -11.62 18.10
C ARG A 193 -5.83 -10.23 18.01
N ARG A 194 -7.03 -10.07 17.42
CA ARG A 194 -7.73 -8.79 17.20
C ARG A 194 -6.83 -7.72 16.57
N LEU A 195 -5.95 -8.13 15.66
CA LEU A 195 -5.08 -7.20 14.96
C LEU A 195 -5.93 -6.25 14.12
N SER A 196 -5.71 -4.94 14.27
CA SER A 196 -6.43 -3.91 13.53
C SER A 196 -5.48 -2.78 13.11
N CYS A 197 -5.83 -2.13 12.01
CA CYS A 197 -5.18 -0.95 11.45
C CYS A 197 -6.30 -0.02 10.93
N SER A 198 -6.04 1.27 10.74
CA SER A 198 -7.00 2.18 10.08
C SER A 198 -7.21 1.84 8.60
N GLU A 199 -6.23 1.22 7.94
CA GLU A 199 -6.22 1.02 6.47
C GLU A 199 -6.60 -0.40 6.02
N GLU A 200 -6.19 -1.43 6.77
CA GLU A 200 -6.33 -2.83 6.35
C GLU A 200 -7.66 -3.58 6.64
N PRO A 201 -8.48 -3.25 7.66
CA PRO A 201 -9.45 -4.21 8.23
C PRO A 201 -10.60 -4.60 7.30
N THR A 202 -10.83 -3.85 6.23
CA THR A 202 -11.85 -4.15 5.20
C THR A 202 -11.28 -4.96 4.04
N ARG A 203 -10.00 -4.76 3.68
CA ARG A 203 -9.32 -5.52 2.62
C ARG A 203 -8.97 -6.94 3.07
N THR A 204 -8.56 -7.10 4.34
CA THR A 204 -8.13 -8.40 4.90
C THR A 204 -9.26 -9.44 4.91
N ASN A 205 -10.47 -9.07 5.36
CA ASN A 205 -11.62 -9.99 5.37
C ASN A 205 -12.09 -10.37 3.95
N SER A 206 -12.09 -9.40 3.03
CA SER A 206 -12.53 -9.64 1.65
C SER A 206 -11.55 -10.55 0.89
N ARG A 207 -10.24 -10.42 1.12
CA ARG A 207 -9.23 -11.34 0.59
C ARG A 207 -9.29 -12.72 1.24
N ALA A 208 -9.54 -12.79 2.54
CA ALA A 208 -9.58 -14.05 3.27
C ALA A 208 -10.62 -15.03 2.75
N ALA A 209 -11.76 -14.54 2.25
CA ALA A 209 -12.74 -15.39 1.57
C ALA A 209 -12.12 -16.19 0.40
N LEU A 210 -11.19 -15.58 -0.36
CA LEU A 210 -10.45 -16.28 -1.40
C LEU A 210 -9.46 -17.28 -0.82
N TYR A 211 -8.70 -16.88 0.19
CA TYR A 211 -7.68 -17.73 0.80
C TYR A 211 -8.31 -19.02 1.32
N TYR A 212 -9.38 -18.91 2.11
CA TYR A 212 -10.12 -20.05 2.64
C TYR A 212 -10.73 -20.90 1.53
N THR A 213 -11.28 -20.30 0.47
CA THR A 213 -11.89 -21.08 -0.62
C THR A 213 -10.86 -21.95 -1.33
N VAL A 214 -9.72 -21.37 -1.72
CA VAL A 214 -8.65 -22.12 -2.40
C VAL A 214 -7.97 -23.12 -1.46
N ALA A 215 -7.96 -22.83 -0.15
CA ALA A 215 -7.49 -23.76 0.87
C ALA A 215 -8.48 -24.91 1.19
N GLY A 216 -9.68 -24.92 0.59
CA GLY A 216 -10.68 -25.95 0.87
C GLY A 216 -11.44 -25.78 2.19
N ARG A 217 -11.54 -24.55 2.70
CA ARG A 217 -12.24 -24.15 3.93
C ARG A 217 -13.52 -23.32 3.62
N PRO A 218 -14.56 -23.91 3.01
CA PRO A 218 -15.71 -23.17 2.49
C PRO A 218 -16.57 -22.48 3.56
N GLU A 219 -16.64 -23.04 4.78
CA GLU A 219 -17.39 -22.44 5.89
C GLU A 219 -16.73 -21.13 6.34
N ASP A 220 -15.42 -21.16 6.57
CA ASP A 220 -14.62 -19.97 6.92
C ASP A 220 -14.68 -18.91 5.80
N ALA A 221 -14.63 -19.35 4.53
CA ALA A 221 -14.78 -18.46 3.39
C ALA A 221 -16.12 -17.71 3.41
N ALA A 222 -17.23 -18.40 3.72
CA ALA A 222 -18.55 -17.79 3.81
C ALA A 222 -18.67 -16.82 5.00
N VAL A 223 -18.00 -17.10 6.12
CA VAL A 223 -17.92 -16.18 7.27
C VAL A 223 -17.12 -14.93 6.89
N ALA A 224 -15.92 -15.09 6.33
CA ALA A 224 -15.05 -13.98 5.92
C ALA A 224 -15.70 -13.09 4.87
N HIS A 225 -16.37 -13.68 3.86
CA HIS A 225 -17.07 -12.93 2.82
C HIS A 225 -18.20 -12.07 3.40
N ARG A 226 -19.02 -12.61 4.30
CA ARG A 226 -20.09 -11.84 4.98
C ARG A 226 -19.52 -10.70 5.82
N ALA A 227 -18.44 -10.95 6.56
CA ALA A 227 -17.78 -9.93 7.37
C ALA A 227 -17.19 -8.81 6.51
N GLY A 228 -16.55 -9.14 5.38
CA GLY A 228 -16.03 -8.18 4.41
C GLY A 228 -17.14 -7.34 3.77
N ALA A 229 -18.21 -7.98 3.28
CA ALA A 229 -19.34 -7.31 2.64
C ALA A 229 -20.07 -6.35 3.58
N ALA A 230 -20.30 -6.73 4.84
CA ALA A 230 -20.95 -5.88 5.84
C ALA A 230 -20.13 -4.62 6.16
N LYS A 231 -18.79 -4.68 6.09
CA LYS A 231 -17.93 -3.51 6.24
C LYS A 231 -17.90 -2.63 4.99
N ALA A 232 -17.82 -3.24 3.80
CA ALA A 232 -17.79 -2.50 2.53
C ALA A 232 -19.06 -1.66 2.31
N GLN A 233 -20.23 -2.14 2.73
CA GLN A 233 -21.49 -1.38 2.66
C GLN A 233 -21.53 -0.11 3.51
N ARG A 234 -20.60 0.07 4.45
CA ARG A 234 -20.52 1.26 5.30
C ARG A 234 -19.64 2.36 4.68
N THR A 235 -19.00 2.10 3.54
CA THR A 235 -18.03 3.03 2.94
C THR A 235 -17.97 2.83 1.43
N ASP A 236 -18.54 3.75 0.66
CA ASP A 236 -18.67 3.64 -0.80
C ASP A 236 -17.33 3.39 -1.52
N SER A 237 -16.24 4.02 -1.05
CA SER A 237 -14.89 3.84 -1.61
C SER A 237 -14.31 2.43 -1.42
N LEU A 238 -14.93 1.59 -0.58
CA LEU A 238 -14.51 0.21 -0.31
C LEU A 238 -15.31 -0.83 -1.11
N ILE A 239 -16.47 -0.45 -1.68
CA ILE A 239 -17.32 -1.35 -2.47
C ILE A 239 -16.51 -1.91 -3.65
N LEU A 240 -15.94 -1.03 -4.47
CA LEU A 240 -15.11 -1.41 -5.62
C LEU A 240 -13.90 -2.27 -5.22
N LYS A 241 -13.20 -1.85 -4.15
CA LYS A 241 -11.97 -2.51 -3.67
C LYS A 241 -12.24 -3.95 -3.17
N CYS A 242 -13.45 -4.21 -2.66
CA CYS A 242 -13.85 -5.52 -2.15
C CYS A 242 -14.59 -6.37 -3.18
N ALA A 243 -15.28 -5.73 -4.13
CA ALA A 243 -16.09 -6.41 -5.15
C ALA A 243 -15.31 -7.47 -5.91
N ARG A 244 -14.08 -7.16 -6.35
CA ARG A 244 -13.21 -8.12 -7.06
C ARG A 244 -12.98 -9.42 -6.29
N PHE A 245 -12.81 -9.34 -4.96
CA PHE A 245 -12.57 -10.52 -4.14
C PHE A 245 -13.87 -11.29 -3.87
N GLY A 246 -14.99 -10.58 -3.72
CA GLY A 246 -16.31 -11.18 -3.66
C GLY A 246 -16.68 -11.93 -4.94
N ILE A 247 -16.44 -11.34 -6.11
CA ILE A 247 -16.65 -11.96 -7.42
C ILE A 247 -15.77 -13.20 -7.56
N ALA A 248 -14.46 -13.08 -7.33
CA ALA A 248 -13.55 -14.21 -7.43
C ALA A 248 -13.93 -15.36 -6.47
N TYR A 249 -14.38 -15.03 -5.26
CA TYR A 249 -14.88 -16.01 -4.29
C TYR A 249 -16.09 -16.76 -4.84
N LYS A 250 -17.09 -16.02 -5.37
CA LYS A 250 -18.30 -16.61 -5.95
C LYS A 250 -18.00 -17.51 -7.15
N LEU A 251 -17.05 -17.11 -7.99
CA LEU A 251 -16.61 -17.94 -9.12
C LEU A 251 -15.92 -19.22 -8.65
N LEU A 252 -14.99 -19.13 -7.70
CA LEU A 252 -14.27 -20.29 -7.16
C LEU A 252 -15.16 -21.23 -6.34
N ALA A 253 -16.23 -20.70 -5.74
CA ALA A 253 -17.23 -21.47 -5.01
C ALA A 253 -18.35 -22.03 -5.92
N ASP A 254 -18.18 -22.00 -7.25
CA ASP A 254 -19.14 -22.47 -8.26
C ASP A 254 -20.53 -21.82 -8.14
N ARG A 255 -20.55 -20.51 -7.85
CA ARG A 255 -21.75 -19.68 -7.70
C ARG A 255 -21.70 -18.43 -8.59
N PRO A 256 -21.48 -18.54 -9.91
CA PRO A 256 -21.29 -17.39 -10.80
C PRO A 256 -22.48 -16.43 -10.85
N ALA A 257 -23.72 -16.94 -10.72
CA ALA A 257 -24.93 -16.10 -10.68
C ALA A 257 -24.92 -15.11 -9.51
N ASP A 258 -24.31 -15.46 -8.39
CA ASP A 258 -24.18 -14.59 -7.22
C ASP A 258 -23.11 -13.50 -7.39
N ALA A 259 -22.23 -13.61 -8.39
CA ALA A 259 -21.22 -12.62 -8.68
C ALA A 259 -21.81 -11.41 -9.43
N ILE A 260 -22.85 -11.62 -10.23
CA ILE A 260 -23.48 -10.59 -11.08
C ILE A 260 -23.96 -9.38 -10.25
N PRO A 261 -24.73 -9.55 -9.14
CA PRO A 261 -25.17 -8.40 -8.36
C PRO A 261 -24.03 -7.65 -7.66
N ILE A 262 -22.90 -8.30 -7.42
CA ILE A 262 -21.70 -7.66 -6.85
C ILE A 262 -21.02 -6.81 -7.93
N PHE A 263 -20.93 -7.35 -9.14
CA PHE A 263 -20.38 -6.64 -10.30
C PHE A 263 -21.22 -5.42 -10.68
N ASP A 264 -22.55 -5.57 -10.80
CA ASP A 264 -23.45 -4.48 -11.19
C ASP A 264 -23.44 -3.31 -10.20
N ARG A 265 -23.22 -3.58 -8.91
CA ARG A 265 -23.06 -2.54 -7.87
C ARG A 265 -21.67 -1.91 -7.85
N SER A 266 -20.75 -2.44 -8.63
CA SER A 266 -19.36 -1.97 -8.74
C SER A 266 -19.07 -1.23 -10.05
N LEU A 267 -20.09 -1.03 -10.89
CA LEU A 267 -20.07 -0.13 -12.04
C LEU A 267 -20.63 1.24 -11.63
#